data_AF-A0A2H0WRG0-F1
#
_entry.id   AF-A0A2H0WRG0-F1
#
_cell.length_a   1.000
_cell.length_b   1.000
_cell.length_c   1.000
_cell.angle_alpha   90.00
_cell.angle_beta   90.00
_cell.angle_gamma   90.00
#
_symmetry.space_group_name_H-M   'P 1'
#
loop_
_entity.id
_entity.type
_entity.pdbx_description
1 polymer ?
#
loop_
_entity_poly.entity_id
_entity_poly.type
_entity_poly.pdbx_seq_one_letter_code
_entity_poly.pdbx_strand_id
1 'polypeptide(L)'
;MNDRRRILALTIWWCEGTKPRKDKRWKNSYLYPIEVTNCDPKIIKIFADFLRDEIGVPNERIKGQLQIHENDNKEKIESFWSKKIGLPLSQFNKTIIRKIGHKPGKNTGTFKLRTYNKNVYLKLQSLLEKELEKADFGEWRSW
;
A
#
# COMPACT_ATOMS: atom_id res chain seq x y z
N MET A 1 21.38 -1.24 -7.40
CA MET A 1 19.95 -0.94 -7.10
C MET A 1 19.11 -1.81 -8.03
N ASN A 2 18.08 -2.52 -7.55
CA ASN A 2 17.42 -3.58 -8.34
C ASN A 2 16.19 -3.04 -9.07
N ASP A 3 16.32 -2.72 -10.36
CA ASP A 3 15.23 -2.21 -11.22
C ASP A 3 13.95 -3.05 -11.12
N ARG A 4 14.09 -4.36 -10.86
CA ARG A 4 12.96 -5.28 -10.65
C ARG A 4 12.04 -4.88 -9.49
N ARG A 5 12.59 -4.44 -8.35
CA ARG A 5 11.77 -4.06 -7.19
C ARG A 5 10.96 -2.79 -7.49
N ARG A 6 11.58 -1.82 -8.16
CA ARG A 6 10.91 -0.59 -8.58
C ARG A 6 9.74 -0.89 -9.51
N ILE A 7 9.97 -1.65 -10.57
CA ILE A 7 8.92 -2.01 -11.53
C ILE A 7 7.77 -2.73 -10.80
N LEU A 8 8.06 -3.76 -10.00
CA LEU A 8 7.05 -4.48 -9.23
C LEU A 8 6.26 -3.54 -8.31
N ALA A 9 6.95 -2.68 -7.55
CA ALA A 9 6.31 -1.79 -6.59
C ALA A 9 5.45 -0.71 -7.27
N LEU A 10 5.91 -0.14 -8.38
CA LEU A 10 5.14 0.82 -9.18
C LEU A 10 3.92 0.16 -9.82
N THR A 11 4.06 -1.05 -10.38
CA THR A 11 2.92 -1.81 -10.93
C THR A 11 1.91 -2.16 -9.84
N ILE A 12 2.36 -2.65 -8.68
CA ILE A 12 1.50 -2.92 -7.52
C ILE A 12 0.73 -1.65 -7.14
N TRP A 13 1.42 -0.53 -6.99
CA TRP A 13 0.77 0.73 -6.62
C TRP A 13 -0.19 1.23 -7.69
N TRP A 14 0.13 1.05 -8.97
CA TRP A 14 -0.74 1.46 -10.07
C TRP A 14 -2.02 0.64 -10.13
N CYS A 15 -1.95 -0.68 -9.88
CA CYS A 15 -3.10 -1.59 -9.95
C CYS A 15 -3.92 -1.66 -8.64
N GLU A 16 -3.26 -1.66 -7.48
CA GLU A 16 -3.89 -1.85 -6.15
C GLU A 16 -4.06 -0.54 -5.36
N GLY A 17 -3.48 0.54 -5.85
CA GLY A 17 -3.49 1.84 -5.18
C GLY A 17 -4.78 2.62 -5.39
N THR A 18 -4.82 3.82 -4.80
CA THR A 18 -5.96 4.72 -4.93
C THR A 18 -5.56 6.05 -5.55
N LYS A 19 -6.43 6.59 -6.40
CA LYS A 19 -6.26 7.91 -7.00
C LYS A 19 -6.43 9.03 -5.95
N PRO A 20 -5.90 10.24 -6.20
CA PRO A 20 -6.15 11.39 -5.36
C PRO A 20 -7.64 11.68 -5.29
N ARG A 21 -8.11 12.15 -4.13
CA ARG A 21 -9.54 12.38 -3.88
C ARG A 21 -9.74 13.61 -3.03
N LYS A 22 -10.88 14.28 -3.17
CA LYS A 22 -11.24 15.43 -2.32
C LYS A 22 -11.28 15.00 -0.85
N ASP A 23 -10.66 15.80 0.02
CA ASP A 23 -10.79 15.62 1.46
C ASP A 23 -12.17 16.12 1.90
N LYS A 24 -13.01 15.21 2.40
CA LYS A 24 -14.37 15.57 2.85
C LYS A 24 -14.37 16.40 4.14
N ARG A 25 -13.24 16.46 4.85
CA ARG A 25 -13.12 17.19 6.13
C ARG A 25 -12.84 18.68 5.93
N TRP A 26 -12.29 19.06 4.78
CA TRP A 26 -11.81 20.43 4.52
C TRP A 26 -12.20 20.89 3.12
N LYS A 27 -12.84 22.07 3.03
CA LYS A 27 -13.22 22.67 1.74
C LYS A 27 -11.98 22.91 0.88
N ASN A 28 -12.05 22.57 -0.40
CA ASN A 28 -10.98 22.74 -1.40
C ASN A 28 -9.65 22.02 -1.07
N SER A 29 -9.69 20.94 -0.29
CA SER A 29 -8.52 20.12 0.02
C SER A 29 -8.53 18.78 -0.73
N TYR A 30 -7.35 18.25 -1.05
CA TYR A 30 -7.16 16.96 -1.73
C TYR A 30 -6.22 16.06 -0.93
N LEU A 31 -6.57 14.79 -0.87
CA LEU A 31 -5.73 13.73 -0.33
C LEU A 31 -4.93 13.08 -1.45
N TYR A 32 -3.64 12.91 -1.20
CA TYR A 32 -2.69 12.19 -2.06
C TYR A 32 -2.24 10.91 -1.34
N PRO A 33 -3.08 9.87 -1.35
CA PRO A 33 -2.78 8.61 -0.70
C PRO A 33 -1.72 7.83 -1.49
N ILE A 34 -0.72 7.31 -0.79
CA ILE A 34 0.15 6.26 -1.30
C ILE A 34 -0.20 5.02 -0.49
N GLU A 35 -1.08 4.18 -1.02
CA GLU A 35 -1.61 3.02 -0.33
C GLU A 35 -1.67 1.78 -1.23
N VAL A 36 -1.51 0.61 -0.62
CA VAL A 36 -1.68 -0.72 -1.24
C VAL A 36 -2.39 -1.60 -0.23
N THR A 37 -3.37 -2.37 -0.69
CA THR A 37 -4.15 -3.28 0.16
C THR A 37 -4.11 -4.68 -0.41
N ASN A 38 -3.58 -5.66 0.33
CA ASN A 38 -3.46 -7.02 -0.16
C ASN A 38 -3.42 -8.03 1.00
N CYS A 39 -3.75 -9.29 0.75
CA CYS A 39 -3.61 -10.37 1.73
C CYS A 39 -2.25 -11.08 1.65
N ASP A 40 -1.52 -10.96 0.52
CA ASP A 40 -0.17 -11.52 0.40
C ASP A 40 0.86 -10.58 1.06
N PRO A 41 1.56 -11.03 2.13
CA PRO A 41 2.57 -10.22 2.80
C PRO A 41 3.78 -9.88 1.92
N LYS A 42 4.07 -10.67 0.87
CA LYS A 42 5.18 -10.38 -0.07
C LYS A 42 4.88 -9.12 -0.88
N ILE A 43 3.65 -8.95 -1.36
CA ILE A 43 3.21 -7.76 -2.10
C ILE A 43 3.38 -6.52 -1.22
N ILE A 44 2.87 -6.58 0.01
CA ILE A 44 2.98 -5.46 0.95
C ILE A 44 4.44 -5.18 1.32
N LYS A 45 5.26 -6.21 1.53
CA LYS A 45 6.67 -6.05 1.90
C LYS A 45 7.49 -5.40 0.79
N ILE A 46 7.31 -5.84 -0.47
CA ILE A 46 7.97 -5.24 -1.63
C ILE A 46 7.65 -3.75 -1.71
N PHE A 47 6.38 -3.39 -1.53
CA PHE A 47 5.97 -1.99 -1.57
C PHE A 47 6.50 -1.18 -0.38
N ALA A 48 6.47 -1.74 0.83
CA ALA A 48 7.02 -1.09 2.03
C ALA A 48 8.52 -0.81 1.90
N ASP A 49 9.29 -1.78 1.41
CA ASP A 49 10.73 -1.64 1.20
C ASP A 49 11.04 -0.64 0.09
N PHE A 50 10.27 -0.65 -1.00
CA PHE A 50 10.38 0.37 -2.05
C PHE A 50 10.17 1.79 -1.50
N LEU A 51 9.14 1.99 -0.68
CA LEU A 51 8.88 3.29 -0.06
C LEU A 51 10.02 3.74 0.85
N ARG A 52 10.58 2.83 1.66
CA ARG A 52 11.68 3.15 2.58
C ARG A 52 13.00 3.40 1.84
N ASP A 53 13.41 2.43 1.04
CA ASP A 53 14.78 2.34 0.54
C ASP A 53 15.01 3.20 -0.71
N GLU A 54 14.00 3.31 -1.59
CA GLU A 54 14.15 4.01 -2.87
C GLU A 54 13.47 5.38 -2.87
N ILE A 55 12.30 5.47 -2.25
CA ILE A 55 11.55 6.73 -2.21
C ILE A 55 12.01 7.60 -1.05
N GLY A 56 12.50 7.00 0.05
CA GLY A 56 12.97 7.69 1.24
C GLY A 56 11.84 8.10 2.18
N VAL A 57 10.72 7.37 2.19
CA VAL A 57 9.62 7.63 3.13
C VAL A 57 10.04 7.18 4.53
N PRO A 58 10.05 8.07 5.53
CA PRO A 58 10.37 7.70 6.90
C PRO A 58 9.40 6.65 7.45
N ASN A 59 9.91 5.64 8.16
CA ASN A 59 9.11 4.49 8.59
C ASN A 59 7.92 4.92 9.48
N GLU A 60 8.09 5.95 10.31
CA GLU A 60 7.07 6.51 11.20
C GLU A 60 5.86 7.12 10.45
N ARG A 61 6.06 7.51 9.18
CA ARG A 61 5.02 8.04 8.27
C ARG A 61 4.25 6.94 7.53
N ILE A 62 4.68 5.68 7.63
CA ILE A 62 3.97 4.54 7.06
C ILE A 62 3.02 3.99 8.11
N LYS A 63 1.74 3.80 7.78
CA LYS A 63 0.73 3.26 8.69
C LYS A 63 0.16 1.97 8.14
N GLY A 64 -0.19 1.06 9.04
CA GLY A 64 -0.91 -0.18 8.74
C GLY A 64 -2.40 -0.06 9.06
N GLN A 65 -3.22 -0.88 8.43
CA GLN A 65 -4.56 -1.20 8.93
C GLN A 65 -4.93 -2.61 8.52
N LEU A 66 -5.39 -3.39 9.48
CA LEU A 66 -5.87 -4.74 9.24
C LEU A 66 -7.36 -4.78 9.04
N GLN A 67 -7.77 -5.73 8.22
CA GLN A 67 -9.13 -6.19 8.11
C GLN A 67 -9.16 -7.69 8.33
N ILE A 68 -9.92 -8.13 9.32
CA ILE A 68 -10.06 -9.52 9.76
C ILE A 68 -11.54 -9.87 9.93
N HIS A 69 -11.83 -11.13 10.24
CA HIS A 69 -13.15 -11.62 10.58
C HIS A 69 -13.33 -11.84 12.09
N GLU A 70 -14.58 -11.90 12.57
CA GLU A 70 -14.89 -12.01 14.02
C GLU A 70 -14.20 -13.19 14.73
N ASN A 71 -13.99 -14.30 14.03
CA ASN A 71 -13.36 -15.51 14.58
C ASN A 71 -11.84 -15.56 14.42
N ASP A 72 -11.22 -14.52 13.84
CA ASP A 72 -9.78 -14.48 13.66
C ASP A 72 -9.07 -14.04 14.96
N ASN A 73 -7.91 -14.63 15.24
CA ASN A 73 -7.07 -14.17 16.36
C ASN A 73 -6.38 -12.85 15.98
N LYS A 74 -7.02 -11.74 16.35
CA LYS A 74 -6.56 -10.37 16.06
C LYS A 74 -5.10 -10.14 16.47
N GLU A 75 -4.74 -10.45 17.71
CA GLU A 75 -3.40 -10.17 18.27
C GLU A 75 -2.31 -10.94 17.53
N LYS A 76 -2.57 -12.21 17.21
CA LYS A 76 -1.67 -13.05 16.43
C LYS A 76 -1.46 -12.49 15.02
N ILE A 77 -2.52 -12.03 14.37
CA ILE A 77 -2.46 -11.47 13.02
C ILE A 77 -1.75 -10.10 13.03
N GLU A 78 -2.08 -9.22 13.98
CA GLU A 78 -1.39 -7.93 14.17
C GLU A 78 0.11 -8.13 14.37
N SER A 79 0.49 -9.06 15.25
CA SER A 79 1.90 -9.41 15.49
C SER A 79 2.59 -9.99 14.25
N PHE A 80 1.89 -10.84 13.49
CA PHE A 80 2.40 -11.38 12.23
C PHE A 80 2.75 -10.25 11.23
N TRP A 81 1.81 -9.34 10.98
CA TRP A 81 2.04 -8.24 10.04
C TRP A 81 3.08 -7.23 10.54
N SER A 82 3.08 -6.95 11.84
CA SER A 82 4.08 -6.08 12.47
C SER A 82 5.49 -6.59 12.20
N LYS A 83 5.73 -7.87 12.47
CA LYS A 83 7.02 -8.53 12.21
C LYS A 83 7.35 -8.61 10.71
N LYS A 84 6.37 -8.95 9.86
CA LYS A 84 6.61 -9.12 8.42
C LYS A 84 6.96 -7.83 7.72
N ILE A 85 6.30 -6.73 8.07
CA ILE A 85 6.47 -5.43 7.40
C ILE A 85 7.52 -4.56 8.09
N GLY A 86 7.82 -4.82 9.36
CA GLY A 86 8.72 -3.99 10.17
C GLY A 86 8.03 -2.70 10.62
N LEU A 87 6.75 -2.78 10.98
CA LEU A 87 5.97 -1.66 11.50
C LEU A 87 5.52 -1.98 12.93
N PRO A 88 5.78 -1.11 13.93
CA PRO A 88 5.28 -1.31 15.28
C PRO A 88 3.75 -1.22 15.32
N LEU A 89 3.13 -1.93 16.27
CA LEU A 89 1.67 -1.94 16.43
C LEU A 89 1.09 -0.55 16.71
N SER A 90 1.86 0.38 17.28
CA SER A 90 1.48 1.78 17.46
C SER A 90 1.23 2.54 16.15
N GLN A 91 1.72 2.02 15.02
CA GLN A 91 1.48 2.57 13.68
C GLN A 91 0.30 1.90 12.97
N PHE A 92 -0.41 0.98 13.63
CA PHE A 92 -1.59 0.33 13.08
C PHE A 92 -2.82 1.13 13.46
N ASN A 93 -3.60 1.53 12.46
CA ASN A 93 -4.91 2.08 12.71
C ASN A 93 -5.87 0.97 13.15
N LYS A 94 -6.98 1.36 13.79
CA LYS A 94 -8.01 0.43 14.30
C LYS A 94 -8.33 -0.66 13.27
N THR A 95 -8.10 -1.90 13.68
CA THR A 95 -8.42 -3.11 12.92
C THR A 95 -9.91 -3.19 12.66
N ILE A 96 -10.27 -3.45 11.40
CA ILE A 96 -11.64 -3.59 10.93
C ILE A 96 -12.04 -5.05 11.09
N ILE A 97 -13.10 -5.32 11.84
CA ILE A 97 -13.63 -6.66 12.06
C ILE A 97 -14.90 -6.83 11.21
N ARG A 98 -14.96 -7.88 10.38
CA ARG A 98 -16.12 -8.23 9.54
C ARG A 98 -16.79 -9.50 10.05
N LYS A 99 -18.12 -9.57 9.94
CA LYS A 99 -18.94 -10.69 10.48
C LYS A 99 -18.58 -12.06 9.93
N ILE A 100 -18.59 -12.23 8.61
CA ILE A 100 -18.43 -13.55 7.97
C ILE A 100 -17.19 -13.53 7.09
N GLY A 101 -16.34 -14.54 7.26
CA GLY A 101 -15.26 -14.87 6.33
C GLY A 101 -15.57 -16.19 5.65
N HIS A 102 -15.19 -16.32 4.38
CA HIS A 102 -15.30 -17.59 3.67
C HIS A 102 -14.22 -18.60 4.11
N LYS A 103 -13.18 -18.14 4.82
CA LYS A 103 -12.06 -18.93 5.34
C LYS A 103 -11.59 -18.42 6.73
N PRO A 104 -12.47 -18.40 7.74
CA PRO A 104 -12.12 -17.88 9.07
C PRO A 104 -10.97 -18.70 9.67
N GLY A 105 -9.99 -18.03 10.27
CA GLY A 105 -8.83 -18.67 10.94
C GLY A 105 -7.75 -19.25 10.02
N LYS A 106 -7.94 -19.25 8.69
CA LYS A 106 -6.96 -19.78 7.72
C LYS A 106 -6.18 -18.70 6.96
N ASN A 107 -6.50 -17.42 7.18
CA ASN A 107 -5.83 -16.31 6.54
C ASN A 107 -5.17 -15.40 7.57
N THR A 108 -4.24 -14.57 7.11
CA THR A 108 -3.62 -13.52 7.93
C THR A 108 -4.40 -12.21 7.82
N GLY A 109 -5.68 -12.24 7.42
CA GLY A 109 -6.43 -11.03 7.08
C GLY A 109 -5.91 -10.29 5.83
N THR A 110 -6.53 -9.15 5.55
CA THR A 110 -6.09 -8.21 4.50
C THR A 110 -5.41 -7.02 5.14
N PHE A 111 -4.22 -6.67 4.66
CA PHE A 111 -3.44 -5.56 5.19
C PHE A 111 -3.41 -4.39 4.22
N LYS A 112 -3.74 -3.20 4.72
CA LYS A 112 -3.55 -1.93 4.03
C LYS A 112 -2.30 -1.25 4.56
N LEU A 113 -1.31 -1.04 3.71
CA LEU A 113 -0.19 -0.14 3.97
C LEU A 113 -0.49 1.21 3.35
N ARG A 114 -0.24 2.31 4.10
CA ARG A 114 -0.52 3.66 3.61
C ARG A 114 0.44 4.72 4.14
N THR A 115 0.64 5.75 3.35
CA THR A 115 1.18 7.04 3.76
C THR A 115 0.49 8.15 2.95
N TYR A 116 0.61 9.41 3.38
CA TYR A 116 -0.02 10.56 2.73
C TYR A 116 1.02 11.65 2.53
N ASN A 117 1.35 11.95 1.27
CA ASN A 117 2.25 13.04 0.94
C ASN A 117 2.15 13.37 -0.55
N LYS A 118 1.78 14.61 -0.89
CA LYS A 118 1.62 15.05 -2.29
C LYS A 118 2.91 14.89 -3.10
N ASN A 119 4.05 15.27 -2.55
CA ASN A 119 5.32 15.24 -3.26
C ASN A 119 5.77 13.80 -3.52
N VAL A 120 5.57 12.90 -2.56
CA VAL A 120 5.83 11.47 -2.74
C VAL A 120 4.91 10.87 -3.81
N TYR A 121 3.62 11.20 -3.78
CA TYR A 121 2.67 10.74 -4.79
C TYR A 121 3.11 11.16 -6.20
N LEU A 122 3.42 12.45 -6.40
CA LEU A 122 3.88 12.97 -7.69
C LEU A 122 5.21 12.35 -8.13
N LYS A 123 6.12 12.05 -7.18
CA LYS A 123 7.36 11.32 -7.44
C LYS A 123 7.09 9.90 -7.95
N LEU A 124 6.16 9.16 -7.33
CA LEU A 124 5.77 7.81 -7.81
C LEU A 124 5.15 7.88 -9.22
N GLN A 125 4.30 8.87 -9.47
CA GLN A 125 3.70 9.06 -10.79
C GLN A 125 4.76 9.33 -11.86
N SER A 126 5.69 10.25 -11.62
CA SER A 126 6.78 10.55 -12.55
C SER A 126 7.70 9.34 -12.78
N LEU A 127 7.96 8.53 -11.74
CA LEU A 127 8.74 7.30 -11.90
C LEU A 127 7.99 6.27 -12.74
N LEU A 128 6.68 6.10 -12.52
CA LEU A 128 5.85 5.21 -13.32
C LEU A 128 5.84 5.63 -14.79
N GLU A 129 5.60 6.91 -15.09
CA GLU A 129 5.63 7.46 -16.45
C GLU A 129 6.96 7.15 -17.16
N LYS A 130 8.10 7.37 -16.47
CA LYS A 130 9.43 7.03 -17.01
C LYS A 130 9.63 5.54 -17.27
N GLU A 131 9.10 4.65 -16.45
CA GLU A 131 9.19 3.21 -16.72
C GLU A 131 8.25 2.79 -17.86
N LEU A 132 7.11 3.46 -18.02
CA LEU A 132 6.18 3.21 -19.14
C LEU A 132 6.76 3.68 -20.47
N GLU A 133 7.45 4.82 -20.51
CA GLU A 133 8.14 5.33 -21.71
C GLU A 133 9.19 4.33 -22.23
N LYS A 134 9.92 3.67 -21.31
CA LYS A 134 10.93 2.66 -21.67
C LYS A 134 10.35 1.32 -22.12
N ALA A 135 9.11 1.03 -21.74
CA ALA A 135 8.46 -0.24 -22.05
C ALA A 135 7.98 -0.34 -23.51
N ASP A 136 8.19 0.72 -24.32
CA ASP A 136 7.89 0.81 -25.75
C ASP A 136 6.56 0.17 -26.13
N PHE A 137 5.47 0.83 -25.75
CA PHE A 137 4.14 0.38 -26.08
C PHE A 137 3.70 0.72 -27.52
N GLY A 138 4.58 1.30 -28.35
CA GLY A 138 4.20 1.87 -29.65
C GLY A 138 3.16 3.00 -29.53
N GLU A 139 2.57 3.40 -30.67
CA GLU A 139 1.46 4.36 -30.67
C GLU A 139 0.22 3.78 -29.98
N TRP A 140 -0.08 4.27 -28.79
CA TRP A 140 -1.40 4.10 -28.18
C TRP A 140 -2.44 4.84 -29.02
N ARG A 141 -3.15 4.14 -29.90
CA ARG A 141 -4.39 4.67 -30.48
C ARG A 141 -5.42 4.80 -29.37
N SER A 142 -5.68 6.03 -28.95
CA SER A 142 -6.83 6.37 -28.12
C SER A 142 -8.11 5.92 -28.82
N TRP A 143 -8.93 5.11 -28.14
CA TRP A 143 -10.32 4.86 -28.52
C TRP A 143 -11.17 6.11 -28.29
#